data_AF-A0A974ARR2-F1
#
_entry.id   AF-A0A974ARR2-F1
#
_cell.length_a   1.000
_cell.length_b   1.000
_cell.length_c   1.000
_cell.angle_alpha   90.00
_cell.angle_beta   90.00
_cell.angle_gamma   90.00
#
_symmetry.space_group_name_H-M   'P 1'
#
loop_
_entity.id
_entity.type
_entity.pdbx_description
1 polymer ?
#
loop_
_entity_poly.entity_id
_entity_poly.type
_entity_poly.pdbx_seq_one_letter_code
_entity_poly.pdbx_strand_id
1 'polypeptide(L)'
;MSFVDTPDSPTLPAGVSRLLAPPVLRPRGSNHVGMRQFNERVVLHAIRLNGSLPKAELARLTGLTAQTIGMITARLEEDGLLIRHDPVRGRIGQPSVPLALNPDGAFSLGIKIGRRSADLLLVDFTGTVRRRESMPYTFPDARTLLPAIQRHMGSIQDGLGALALRLVGVGLAAPFNLGGWHKMLGLPPTVSDEWNHIDLCAQVQSFTDAPVSFARDTAAACVAELVAGRGRDLKSFLYLFVDTFVGGGLVINSHLHNGVHGNAGAVASLPLQVSSGKGLPEQLL
;
A
#
# COMPACT_ATOMS: atom_id res chain seq x y z
N MET A 1 -3.82 22.67 53.67
CA MET A 1 -3.46 21.25 53.86
C MET A 1 -4.66 20.43 53.42
N SER A 2 -4.66 19.56 52.43
CA SER A 2 -3.69 19.10 51.42
C SER A 2 -4.51 18.19 50.49
N PHE A 3 -4.26 18.30 49.19
CA PHE A 3 -4.84 17.49 48.10
C PHE A 3 -4.36 16.03 48.16
N VAL A 4 -5.24 15.05 47.89
CA VAL A 4 -5.01 13.63 47.56
C VAL A 4 -6.35 13.11 46.95
N ASP A 5 -6.51 12.36 45.86
CA ASP A 5 -5.69 11.78 44.80
C ASP A 5 -6.60 11.63 43.57
N THR A 6 -6.09 11.93 42.38
CA THR A 6 -6.72 11.61 41.07
C THR A 6 -6.30 10.21 40.62
N PRO A 7 -7.17 9.37 40.05
CA PRO A 7 -6.78 8.07 39.54
C PRO A 7 -5.98 8.20 38.23
N ASP A 8 -4.98 7.33 38.12
CA ASP A 8 -3.98 7.24 37.06
C ASP A 8 -4.56 7.18 35.64
N SER A 9 -3.95 7.99 34.78
CA SER A 9 -4.11 7.89 33.32
C SER A 9 -3.36 6.65 32.80
N PRO A 10 -3.91 5.88 31.85
CA PRO A 10 -3.23 4.71 31.32
C PRO A 10 -1.97 5.12 30.55
N THR A 11 -0.82 4.69 31.05
CA THR A 11 0.49 4.81 30.40
C THR A 11 0.55 3.89 29.18
N LEU A 12 0.74 4.48 27.99
CA LEU A 12 0.97 3.74 26.75
C LEU A 12 2.32 3.00 26.81
N PRO A 13 2.43 1.78 26.26
CA PRO A 13 3.68 1.03 26.23
C PRO A 13 4.75 1.78 25.43
N ALA A 14 5.97 1.78 25.97
CA ALA A 14 7.15 2.36 25.33
C ALA A 14 7.49 1.56 24.06
N GLY A 15 7.34 2.19 22.89
CA GLY A 15 7.59 1.57 21.59
C GLY A 15 6.89 2.23 20.40
N VAL A 16 5.99 3.19 20.64
CA VAL A 16 5.37 3.95 19.55
C VAL A 16 6.38 4.97 19.02
N SER A 17 6.98 4.67 17.87
CA SER A 17 7.73 5.65 17.08
C SER A 17 6.91 6.93 17.00
N ARG A 18 7.45 8.05 17.52
CA ARG A 18 6.82 9.36 17.43
C ARG A 18 6.59 9.64 15.95
N LEU A 19 5.34 9.47 15.50
CA LEU A 19 4.89 9.97 14.22
C LEU A 19 5.17 11.47 14.25
N LEU A 20 6.21 11.86 13.50
CA LEU A 20 6.63 13.24 13.31
C LEU A 20 5.38 14.06 13.00
N ALA A 21 5.19 15.14 13.76
CA ALA A 21 4.21 16.17 13.43
C ALA A 21 4.28 16.47 11.92
N PRO A 22 3.15 16.70 11.22
CA PRO A 22 3.18 16.99 9.79
C PRO A 22 4.22 18.09 9.56
N PRO A 23 5.19 17.87 8.64
CA PRO A 23 6.28 18.81 8.47
C PRO A 23 5.67 20.18 8.19
N VAL A 24 6.00 21.17 9.04
CA VAL A 24 5.72 22.58 8.77
C VAL A 24 6.18 22.85 7.34
N LEU A 25 5.28 23.39 6.50
CA LEU A 25 5.57 23.70 5.09
C LEU A 25 6.77 24.65 5.04
N ARG A 26 7.97 24.08 4.94
CA ARG A 26 9.19 24.82 4.70
C ARG A 26 9.29 25.00 3.19
N PRO A 27 9.42 26.24 2.69
CA PRO A 27 9.75 26.46 1.28
C PRO A 27 11.02 25.67 0.96
N ARG A 28 10.90 24.64 0.13
CA ARG A 28 12.02 23.86 -0.41
C ARG A 28 11.97 23.98 -1.92
N GLY A 29 13.02 24.54 -2.51
CA GLY A 29 13.23 24.48 -3.95
C GLY A 29 13.49 23.03 -4.38
N SER A 30 13.07 22.68 -5.59
CA SER A 30 13.49 21.43 -6.22
C SER A 30 14.88 21.62 -6.83
N ASN A 31 15.72 20.59 -6.80
CA ASN A 31 16.96 20.56 -7.56
C ASN A 31 16.74 19.83 -8.91
N HIS A 32 17.72 19.88 -9.81
CA HIS A 32 17.59 19.23 -11.13
C HIS A 32 17.27 17.74 -11.04
N VAL A 33 17.74 17.04 -10.01
CA VAL A 33 17.45 15.61 -9.77
C VAL A 33 15.98 15.41 -9.38
N GLY A 34 15.46 16.22 -8.46
CA GLY A 34 14.06 16.15 -8.04
C GLY A 34 13.08 16.50 -9.16
N MET A 35 13.40 17.53 -9.96
CA MET A 35 12.61 17.91 -11.14
C MET A 35 12.60 16.78 -12.20
N ARG A 36 13.74 16.13 -12.40
CA ARG A 36 13.86 14.99 -13.32
C ARG A 36 13.01 13.81 -12.89
N GLN A 37 13.12 13.38 -11.62
CA GLN A 37 12.33 12.27 -11.08
C GLN A 37 10.83 12.58 -11.13
N PHE A 38 10.44 13.83 -10.89
CA PHE A 38 9.06 14.28 -11.02
C PHE A 38 8.55 14.11 -12.46
N ASN A 39 9.30 14.60 -13.46
CA ASN A 39 8.91 14.48 -14.86
C ASN A 39 8.86 13.03 -15.35
N GLU A 40 9.81 12.19 -14.92
CA GLU A 40 9.79 10.74 -15.20
C GLU A 40 8.53 10.08 -14.64
N ARG A 41 8.13 10.40 -13.40
CA ARG A 41 6.88 9.92 -12.80
C ARG A 41 5.64 10.40 -13.55
N VAL A 42 5.64 11.65 -14.01
CA VAL A 42 4.54 12.20 -14.82
C VAL A 42 4.39 11.42 -16.12
N VAL A 43 5.49 11.11 -16.83
CA VAL A 43 5.45 10.31 -18.06
C VAL A 43 4.98 8.88 -17.81
N LEU A 44 5.53 8.20 -16.80
CA LEU A 44 5.11 6.84 -16.42
C LEU A 44 3.62 6.79 -16.03
N HIS A 45 3.15 7.81 -15.31
CA HIS A 45 1.74 7.92 -14.91
C HIS A 45 0.82 8.15 -16.11
N ALA A 46 1.21 9.00 -17.07
CA ALA A 46 0.45 9.23 -18.30
C ALA A 46 0.27 7.93 -19.10
N ILE A 47 1.33 7.13 -19.24
CA ILE A 47 1.26 5.81 -19.90
C ILE A 47 0.38 4.85 -19.08
N ARG A 48 0.50 4.84 -17.74
CA ARG A 48 -0.32 3.96 -16.90
C ARG A 48 -1.83 4.21 -17.05
N LEU A 49 -2.24 5.48 -17.17
CA LEU A 49 -3.64 5.85 -17.29
C LEU A 49 -4.22 5.62 -18.70
N ASN A 50 -3.39 5.78 -19.74
CA ASN A 50 -3.86 5.80 -21.13
C ASN A 50 -3.42 4.57 -21.96
N GLY A 51 -2.62 3.67 -21.37
CA GLY A 51 -2.02 2.55 -22.08
C GLY A 51 -0.85 3.01 -22.97
N SER A 52 -0.68 2.36 -24.13
CA SER A 52 0.42 2.65 -25.04
C SER A 52 0.25 3.98 -25.77
N LEU A 53 1.23 4.88 -25.70
CA LEU A 53 1.15 6.22 -26.28
C LEU A 53 2.38 6.59 -27.12
N PRO A 54 2.22 7.26 -28.28
CA PRO A 54 3.35 7.82 -29.01
C PRO A 54 3.95 9.04 -28.27
N LYS A 55 5.23 9.35 -28.52
CA LYS A 55 5.94 10.48 -27.87
C LYS A 55 5.24 11.83 -28.02
N ALA A 56 4.62 12.09 -29.18
CA ALA A 56 3.88 13.32 -29.43
C ALA A 56 2.67 13.48 -28.49
N GLU A 57 1.97 12.37 -28.24
CA GLU A 57 0.81 12.37 -27.35
C GLU A 57 1.21 12.49 -25.88
N LEU A 58 2.33 11.87 -25.50
CA LEU A 58 2.95 12.09 -24.19
C LEU A 58 3.32 13.57 -23.98
N ALA A 59 3.89 14.24 -24.97
CA ALA A 59 4.19 15.67 -24.89
C ALA A 59 2.91 16.49 -24.68
N ARG A 60 1.84 16.17 -25.43
CA ARG A 60 0.54 16.84 -25.32
C ARG A 60 -0.10 16.67 -23.94
N LEU A 61 -0.14 15.44 -23.41
CA LEU A 61 -0.79 15.13 -22.13
C LEU A 61 -0.02 15.65 -20.92
N THR A 62 1.31 15.63 -20.98
CA THR A 62 2.17 16.03 -19.86
C THR A 62 2.54 17.51 -19.86
N GLY A 63 2.35 18.20 -21.00
CA GLY A 63 2.79 19.59 -21.19
C GLY A 63 4.31 19.75 -21.33
N LEU A 64 5.06 18.65 -21.44
CA LEU A 64 6.52 18.67 -21.61
C LEU A 64 6.90 18.87 -23.08
N THR A 65 8.06 19.49 -23.33
CA THR A 65 8.57 19.67 -24.70
C THR A 65 8.92 18.32 -25.34
N ALA A 66 8.84 18.24 -26.67
CA ALA A 66 9.19 17.03 -27.42
C ALA A 66 10.63 16.55 -27.13
N GLN A 67 11.57 17.48 -26.96
CA GLN A 67 12.95 17.18 -26.56
C GLN A 67 13.01 16.52 -25.18
N THR A 68 12.30 17.07 -24.18
CA THR A 68 12.23 16.53 -22.82
C THR A 68 11.64 15.12 -22.81
N ILE A 69 10.53 14.91 -23.53
CA ILE A 69 9.94 13.57 -23.70
C ILE A 69 10.92 12.62 -24.36
N GLY A 70 11.63 13.06 -25.40
CA GLY A 70 12.66 12.26 -26.08
C GLY A 70 13.73 11.74 -25.11
N MET A 71 14.28 12.63 -24.27
CA MET A 71 15.29 12.26 -23.26
C MET A 71 14.73 11.34 -22.18
N ILE A 72 13.55 11.66 -21.63
CA ILE A 72 12.92 10.85 -20.57
C ILE A 72 12.61 9.44 -21.08
N THR A 73 11.98 9.33 -22.25
CA THR A 73 11.59 8.03 -22.80
C THR A 73 12.81 7.17 -23.15
N ALA A 74 13.85 7.74 -23.74
CA ALA A 74 15.08 7.01 -24.03
C ALA A 74 15.71 6.41 -22.76
N ARG A 75 15.75 7.17 -21.66
CA ARG A 75 16.27 6.68 -20.38
C ARG A 75 15.39 5.59 -19.77
N LEU A 76 14.07 5.79 -19.75
CA LEU A 76 13.17 4.80 -19.19
C LEU A 76 13.17 3.50 -20.01
N GLU A 77 13.42 3.57 -21.31
CA GLU A 77 13.67 2.40 -22.17
C GLU A 77 15.01 1.72 -21.80
N GLU A 78 16.08 2.48 -21.58
CA GLU A 78 17.39 1.97 -21.12
C GLU A 78 17.31 1.29 -19.74
N ASP A 79 16.55 1.88 -18.81
CA ASP A 79 16.28 1.30 -17.48
C ASP A 79 15.34 0.06 -17.58
N GLY A 80 14.80 -0.23 -18.77
CA GLY A 80 13.88 -1.34 -19.03
C GLY A 80 12.48 -1.14 -18.44
N LEU A 81 12.09 0.10 -18.14
CA LEU A 81 10.76 0.46 -17.61
C LEU A 81 9.74 0.69 -18.72
N LEU A 82 10.19 1.02 -19.94
CA LEU A 82 9.36 1.18 -21.12
C LEU A 82 9.76 0.21 -22.23
N ILE A 83 8.77 -0.18 -23.04
CA ILE A 83 8.94 -0.94 -24.28
C ILE A 83 8.26 -0.21 -25.44
N ARG A 84 8.76 -0.44 -26.66
CA ARG A 84 8.14 0.03 -27.90
C ARG A 84 7.19 -1.04 -28.43
N HIS A 85 6.02 -0.63 -28.87
CA HIS A 85 5.10 -1.46 -29.65
C HIS A 85 5.35 -1.29 -31.15
N ASP A 86 4.63 -2.09 -31.95
CA ASP A 86 4.71 -1.98 -33.40
C ASP A 86 4.32 -0.57 -33.91
N PRO A 87 4.99 -0.07 -34.98
CA PRO A 87 4.64 1.22 -35.56
C PRO A 87 3.19 1.24 -36.03
N VAL A 88 2.41 2.20 -35.54
CA VAL A 88 1.03 2.41 -35.99
C VAL A 88 1.05 3.49 -37.07
N ARG A 89 0.50 3.17 -38.25
CA ARG A 89 0.24 4.18 -39.30
C ARG A 89 -0.88 5.11 -38.84
N GLY A 90 -0.56 6.39 -38.68
CA GLY A 90 -1.55 7.43 -38.44
C GLY A 90 -2.36 7.80 -39.70
N ARG A 91 -3.32 8.72 -39.56
CA ARG A 91 -4.13 9.23 -40.69
C ARG A 91 -3.33 10.14 -41.64
N ILE A 92 -2.33 10.89 -41.14
CA ILE A 92 -1.43 11.77 -41.92
C ILE A 92 -0.05 11.79 -41.20
N GLY A 93 1.06 11.64 -41.94
CA GLY A 93 2.43 11.77 -41.41
C GLY A 93 3.19 10.45 -41.21
N GLN A 94 4.41 10.55 -40.66
CA GLN A 94 5.29 9.39 -40.39
C GLN A 94 4.65 8.45 -39.35
N PRO A 95 4.77 7.11 -39.51
CA PRO A 95 4.29 6.15 -38.52
C PRO A 95 4.80 6.47 -37.11
N SER A 96 3.90 6.44 -36.12
CA SER A 96 4.24 6.70 -34.73
C SER A 96 4.46 5.38 -33.99
N VAL A 97 5.53 5.27 -33.21
CA VAL A 97 5.84 4.10 -32.39
C VAL A 97 5.30 4.33 -30.98
N PRO A 98 4.24 3.61 -30.55
CA PRO A 98 3.71 3.75 -29.21
C PRO A 98 4.69 3.17 -28.17
N LEU A 99 4.77 3.82 -27.02
CA LEU A 99 5.50 3.37 -25.84
C LEU A 99 4.50 2.84 -24.80
N ALA A 100 4.83 1.72 -24.20
CA ALA A 100 4.07 1.12 -23.10
C ALA A 100 4.98 0.85 -21.90
N LEU A 101 4.37 0.67 -20.73
CA LEU A 101 5.10 0.16 -19.56
C LEU A 101 5.59 -1.26 -19.88
N ASN A 102 6.85 -1.55 -19.57
CA ASN A 102 7.36 -2.91 -19.59
C ASN A 102 6.79 -3.68 -18.40
N PRO A 103 5.98 -4.75 -18.57
CA PRO A 103 5.50 -5.55 -17.45
C PRO A 103 6.65 -6.03 -16.56
N ASP A 104 7.77 -6.45 -17.14
CA ASP A 104 8.92 -6.94 -16.40
C ASP A 104 9.87 -5.83 -15.93
N GLY A 105 9.48 -4.56 -16.07
CA GLY A 105 10.30 -3.40 -15.70
C GLY A 105 10.49 -3.24 -14.19
N ALA A 106 9.50 -3.65 -13.40
CA ALA A 106 9.53 -3.66 -11.94
C ALA A 106 8.49 -4.62 -11.39
N PHE A 107 8.72 -5.13 -10.17
CA PHE A 107 7.80 -6.00 -9.46
C PHE A 107 7.54 -5.49 -8.05
N SER A 108 6.37 -5.78 -7.51
CA SER A 108 6.03 -5.55 -6.10
C SER A 108 5.37 -6.79 -5.53
N LEU A 109 5.70 -7.12 -4.28
CA LEU A 109 5.11 -8.24 -3.56
C LEU A 109 4.16 -7.73 -2.47
N GLY A 110 2.88 -8.08 -2.56
CA GLY A 110 1.90 -7.83 -1.51
C GLY A 110 1.79 -9.04 -0.59
N ILE A 111 1.71 -8.82 0.72
CA ILE A 111 1.44 -9.83 1.74
C ILE A 111 0.26 -9.31 2.57
N LYS A 112 -0.85 -10.04 2.58
CA LYS A 112 -2.00 -9.73 3.43
C LYS A 112 -2.13 -10.82 4.49
N ILE A 113 -2.07 -10.48 5.76
CA ILE A 113 -2.40 -11.38 6.87
C ILE A 113 -3.80 -11.05 7.35
N GLY A 114 -4.74 -11.97 7.15
CA GLY A 114 -6.11 -11.88 7.63
C GLY A 114 -6.39 -12.88 8.74
N ARG A 115 -7.67 -12.99 9.11
CA ARG A 115 -8.13 -13.87 10.21
C ARG A 115 -8.07 -15.35 9.89
N ARG A 116 -8.35 -15.69 8.64
CA ARG A 116 -8.52 -17.08 8.17
C ARG A 116 -7.60 -17.46 7.02
N SER A 117 -6.87 -16.47 6.51
CA SER A 117 -5.92 -16.70 5.44
C SER A 117 -4.88 -15.60 5.40
N ALA A 118 -3.71 -15.97 4.89
CA ALA A 118 -2.74 -15.03 4.38
C ALA A 118 -2.64 -15.18 2.85
N ASP A 119 -2.49 -14.06 2.16
CA ASP A 119 -2.38 -13.99 0.71
C ASP A 119 -1.05 -13.32 0.33
N LEU A 120 -0.28 -13.93 -0.56
CA LEU A 120 0.87 -13.31 -1.22
C LEU A 120 0.53 -13.04 -2.68
N LEU A 121 0.90 -11.87 -3.17
CA LEU A 121 0.58 -11.41 -4.50
C LEU A 121 1.80 -10.75 -5.15
N LEU A 122 2.38 -11.41 -6.15
CA LEU A 122 3.38 -10.79 -7.01
C LEU A 122 2.67 -10.04 -8.13
N VAL A 123 2.92 -8.75 -8.21
CA VAL A 123 2.34 -7.85 -9.21
C VAL A 123 3.47 -7.27 -10.06
N ASP A 124 3.26 -7.23 -11.36
CA ASP A 124 4.21 -6.65 -12.32
C ASP A 124 4.07 -5.13 -12.44
N PHE A 125 4.91 -4.51 -13.28
CA PHE A 125 4.93 -3.07 -13.37
C PHE A 125 3.62 -2.51 -13.91
N THR A 126 2.85 -3.25 -14.72
CA THR A 126 1.54 -2.78 -15.21
C THR A 126 0.44 -2.85 -14.17
N GLY A 127 0.68 -3.52 -13.03
CA GLY A 127 -0.34 -3.81 -12.03
C GLY A 127 -1.01 -5.17 -12.24
N THR A 128 -0.48 -6.01 -13.13
CA THR A 128 -1.04 -7.34 -13.41
C THR A 128 -0.48 -8.36 -12.44
N VAL A 129 -1.35 -9.25 -11.93
CA VAL A 129 -0.95 -10.34 -11.04
C VAL A 129 -0.18 -11.40 -11.83
N ARG A 130 1.07 -11.67 -11.42
CA ARG A 130 1.92 -12.71 -12.01
C ARG A 130 1.87 -14.01 -11.23
N ARG A 131 1.74 -13.91 -9.91
CA ARG A 131 1.63 -15.07 -9.02
C ARG A 131 0.80 -14.70 -7.81
N ARG A 132 -0.03 -15.64 -7.38
CA ARG A 132 -0.84 -15.54 -6.17
C ARG A 132 -0.71 -16.83 -5.38
N GLU A 133 -0.49 -16.69 -4.08
CA GLU A 133 -0.47 -17.81 -3.16
C GLU A 133 -1.37 -17.48 -1.97
N SER A 134 -2.21 -18.43 -1.58
CA SER A 134 -3.16 -18.26 -0.50
C SER A 134 -2.98 -19.39 0.50
N MET A 135 -2.78 -19.04 1.76
CA MET A 135 -2.59 -19.98 2.88
C MET A 135 -3.80 -19.88 3.79
N PRO A 136 -4.76 -20.81 3.71
CA PRO A 136 -5.86 -20.86 4.66
C PRO A 136 -5.40 -21.41 6.02
N TYR A 137 -5.99 -20.90 7.09
CA TYR A 137 -5.77 -21.39 8.45
C TYR A 137 -7.00 -21.12 9.33
N THR A 138 -7.11 -21.86 10.42
CA THR A 138 -8.12 -21.60 11.46
C THR A 138 -7.78 -20.37 12.29
N PHE A 139 -6.47 -20.17 12.56
CA PHE A 139 -5.92 -19.05 13.31
C PHE A 139 -4.52 -18.73 12.76
N PRO A 140 -4.12 -17.45 12.67
CA PRO A 140 -2.78 -17.07 12.22
C PRO A 140 -1.74 -17.39 13.31
N ASP A 141 -1.40 -18.65 13.57
CA ASP A 141 -0.33 -18.98 14.53
C ASP A 141 1.03 -18.51 13.98
N ALA A 142 1.68 -17.56 14.69
CA ALA A 142 2.90 -16.92 14.25
C ALA A 142 4.05 -17.91 13.96
N ARG A 143 4.18 -18.98 14.77
CA ARG A 143 5.22 -20.01 14.62
C ARG A 143 5.11 -20.79 13.33
N THR A 144 3.91 -20.90 12.78
CA THR A 144 3.66 -21.62 11.52
C THR A 144 3.56 -20.66 10.35
N LEU A 145 2.92 -19.51 10.55
CA LEU A 145 2.63 -18.55 9.50
C LEU A 145 3.88 -17.80 9.04
N LEU A 146 4.75 -17.34 9.95
CA LEU A 146 5.93 -16.57 9.56
C LEU A 146 6.94 -17.42 8.76
N PRO A 147 7.28 -18.66 9.15
CA PRO A 147 8.11 -19.52 8.31
C PRO A 147 7.45 -19.88 6.98
N ALA A 148 6.12 -19.99 6.93
CA ALA A 148 5.41 -20.19 5.68
C ALA A 148 5.56 -18.97 4.77
N ILE A 149 5.30 -17.76 5.27
CA ILE A 149 5.50 -16.50 4.54
C ILE A 149 6.91 -16.42 3.98
N GLN A 150 7.94 -16.67 4.79
CA GLN A 150 9.34 -16.65 4.34
C GLN A 150 9.58 -17.61 3.17
N ARG A 151 9.09 -18.85 3.27
CA ARG A 151 9.23 -19.86 2.22
C ARG A 151 8.52 -19.46 0.92
N HIS A 152 7.32 -18.93 1.03
CA HIS A 152 6.51 -18.49 -0.11
C HIS A 152 7.12 -17.24 -0.77
N MET A 153 7.63 -16.30 0.01
CA MET A 153 8.41 -15.16 -0.50
C MET A 153 9.65 -15.63 -1.28
N GLY A 154 10.44 -16.54 -0.72
CA GLY A 154 11.60 -17.13 -1.39
C GLY A 154 11.21 -17.82 -2.69
N SER A 155 10.18 -18.66 -2.68
CA SER A 155 9.69 -19.34 -3.89
C SER A 155 9.23 -18.38 -4.99
N ILE A 156 8.62 -17.25 -4.62
CA ILE A 156 8.22 -16.20 -5.56
C ILE A 156 9.44 -15.49 -6.14
N GLN A 157 10.41 -15.14 -5.29
CA GLN A 157 11.65 -14.47 -5.70
C GLN A 157 12.51 -15.36 -6.60
N ASP A 158 12.68 -16.64 -6.26
CA ASP A 158 13.39 -17.63 -7.07
C ASP A 158 12.74 -17.78 -8.44
N GLY A 159 11.40 -17.78 -8.48
CA GLY A 159 10.63 -17.85 -9.73
C GLY A 159 10.82 -16.65 -10.66
N LEU A 160 11.31 -15.50 -10.15
CA LEU A 160 11.68 -14.35 -11.00
C LEU A 160 13.08 -14.52 -11.63
N GLY A 161 13.93 -15.38 -11.09
CA GLY A 161 15.31 -15.55 -11.55
C GLY A 161 16.06 -14.21 -11.59
N ALA A 162 16.63 -13.87 -12.76
CA ALA A 162 17.36 -12.62 -12.95
C ALA A 162 16.50 -11.36 -12.72
N LEU A 163 15.17 -11.45 -12.84
CA LEU A 163 14.25 -10.34 -12.60
C LEU A 163 14.02 -10.05 -11.11
N ALA A 164 14.52 -10.88 -10.19
CA ALA A 164 14.39 -10.65 -8.75
C ALA A 164 14.98 -9.29 -8.32
N LEU A 165 16.03 -8.82 -8.99
CA LEU A 165 16.64 -7.49 -8.77
C LEU A 165 15.69 -6.32 -9.09
N ARG A 166 14.59 -6.58 -9.82
CA ARG A 166 13.55 -5.60 -10.14
C ARG A 166 12.41 -5.59 -9.13
N LEU A 167 12.48 -6.38 -8.05
CA LEU A 167 11.54 -6.28 -6.92
C LEU A 167 11.81 -4.98 -6.14
N VAL A 168 10.91 -3.99 -6.30
CA VAL A 168 11.13 -2.65 -5.74
C VAL A 168 10.66 -2.50 -4.29
N GLY A 169 9.91 -3.47 -3.77
CA GLY A 169 9.42 -3.43 -2.40
C GLY A 169 8.37 -4.51 -2.09
N VAL A 170 8.10 -4.64 -0.80
CA VAL A 170 7.07 -5.52 -0.25
C VAL A 170 6.05 -4.70 0.52
N GLY A 171 4.77 -4.82 0.16
CA GLY A 171 3.66 -4.24 0.89
C GLY A 171 3.08 -5.27 1.87
N LEU A 172 3.09 -4.96 3.16
CA LEU A 172 2.53 -5.81 4.20
C LEU A 172 1.23 -5.19 4.74
N ALA A 173 0.15 -5.94 4.66
CA ALA A 173 -1.17 -5.54 5.14
C ALA A 173 -1.65 -6.49 6.24
N ALA A 174 -1.95 -5.95 7.42
CA ALA A 174 -2.57 -6.72 8.50
C ALA A 174 -3.41 -5.80 9.40
N PRO A 175 -4.37 -6.35 10.16
CA PRO A 175 -4.98 -5.60 11.25
C PRO A 175 -3.95 -5.23 12.32
N PHE A 176 -4.21 -4.17 13.08
CA PHE A 176 -3.30 -3.74 14.16
C PHE A 176 -3.15 -4.74 15.30
N ASN A 177 -4.17 -5.57 15.54
CA ASN A 177 -4.16 -6.55 16.61
C ASN A 177 -4.56 -7.93 16.06
N LEU A 178 -3.55 -8.72 15.70
CA LEU A 178 -3.70 -10.13 15.34
C LEU A 178 -3.97 -11.00 16.58
N GLY A 179 -3.46 -10.59 17.75
CA GLY A 179 -3.60 -11.32 19.00
C GLY A 179 -5.04 -11.41 19.50
N GLY A 180 -5.88 -10.41 19.24
CA GLY A 180 -7.24 -10.31 19.77
C GLY A 180 -8.23 -11.39 19.31
N TRP A 181 -7.93 -12.11 18.23
CA TRP A 181 -8.88 -13.07 17.63
C TRP A 181 -9.01 -14.41 18.38
N HIS A 182 -8.06 -14.76 19.26
CA HIS A 182 -8.14 -16.00 20.04
C HIS A 182 -9.43 -16.08 20.88
N LYS A 183 -9.84 -14.95 21.48
CA LYS A 183 -11.04 -14.88 22.34
C LYS A 183 -12.30 -15.24 21.58
N MET A 184 -12.42 -14.72 20.36
CA MET A 184 -13.57 -14.98 19.47
C MET A 184 -13.62 -16.44 19.01
N LEU A 185 -12.46 -17.10 18.92
CA LEU A 185 -12.33 -18.49 18.49
C LEU A 185 -12.29 -19.50 19.65
N GLY A 186 -12.41 -19.03 20.90
CA GLY A 186 -12.29 -19.88 22.09
C GLY A 186 -10.91 -20.52 22.26
N LEU A 187 -9.87 -19.93 21.67
CA LEU A 187 -8.50 -20.44 21.73
C LEU A 187 -7.79 -19.95 23.00
N PRO A 188 -6.84 -20.74 23.56
CA PRO A 188 -6.05 -20.30 24.71
C PRO A 188 -5.28 -19.00 24.42
N PRO A 189 -5.14 -18.08 25.40
CA PRO A 189 -4.40 -16.82 25.23
C PRO A 189 -2.97 -17.02 24.70
N THR A 190 -2.33 -18.10 25.14
CA THR A 190 -0.96 -18.49 24.78
C THR A 190 -0.73 -18.69 23.29
N VAL A 191 -1.78 -18.96 22.51
CA VAL A 191 -1.71 -19.11 21.05
C VAL A 191 -1.56 -17.74 20.35
N SER A 192 -1.91 -16.65 21.05
CA SER A 192 -1.94 -15.29 20.50
C SER A 192 -0.95 -14.32 21.14
N ASP A 193 -0.42 -14.66 22.33
CA ASP A 193 0.49 -13.79 23.08
C ASP A 193 1.75 -13.45 22.27
N GLU A 194 2.22 -14.37 21.44
CA GLU A 194 3.37 -14.14 20.56
C GLU A 194 3.17 -12.91 19.65
N TRP A 195 1.96 -12.69 19.11
CA TRP A 195 1.70 -11.53 18.26
C TRP A 195 1.87 -10.19 18.97
N ASN A 196 1.69 -10.15 20.29
CA ASN A 196 1.90 -8.91 21.06
C ASN A 196 3.38 -8.54 21.19
N HIS A 197 4.28 -9.49 20.90
CA HIS A 197 5.73 -9.33 21.04
C HIS A 197 6.46 -9.32 19.70
N ILE A 198 5.74 -9.49 18.58
CA ILE A 198 6.31 -9.51 17.23
C ILE A 198 6.11 -8.15 16.56
N ASP A 199 7.23 -7.51 16.21
CA ASP A 199 7.21 -6.47 15.18
C ASP A 199 7.12 -7.16 13.81
N LEU A 200 5.90 -7.29 13.31
CA LEU A 200 5.62 -7.98 12.06
C LEU A 200 6.35 -7.34 10.86
N CYS A 201 6.49 -6.01 10.85
CA CYS A 201 7.17 -5.32 9.75
C CYS A 201 8.67 -5.63 9.78
N ALA A 202 9.31 -5.55 10.95
CA ALA A 202 10.72 -5.91 11.11
C ALA A 202 10.97 -7.40 10.80
N GLN A 203 10.05 -8.28 11.21
CA GLN A 203 10.14 -9.70 10.94
C GLN A 203 10.09 -10.00 9.44
N VAL A 204 9.15 -9.41 8.69
CA VAL A 204 9.08 -9.57 7.24
C VAL A 204 10.26 -8.90 6.54
N GLN A 205 10.75 -7.77 7.05
CA GLN A 205 11.96 -7.10 6.54
C GLN A 205 13.19 -8.01 6.66
N SER A 206 13.29 -8.85 7.68
CA SER A 206 14.39 -9.81 7.81
C SER A 206 14.42 -10.89 6.73
N PHE A 207 13.33 -11.07 5.97
CA PHE A 207 13.21 -12.09 4.92
C PHE A 207 13.65 -11.60 3.54
N THR A 208 13.91 -10.31 3.37
CA THR A 208 14.14 -9.71 2.05
C THR A 208 14.96 -8.42 2.14
N ASP A 209 15.81 -8.18 1.13
CA ASP A 209 16.55 -6.91 1.02
C ASP A 209 15.67 -5.76 0.46
N ALA A 210 14.57 -6.10 -0.22
CA ALA A 210 13.61 -5.12 -0.69
C ALA A 210 12.92 -4.40 0.50
N PRO A 211 12.66 -3.09 0.41
CA PRO A 211 12.04 -2.35 1.50
C PRO A 211 10.61 -2.85 1.77
N VAL A 212 10.29 -3.07 3.04
CA VAL A 212 8.96 -3.47 3.50
C VAL A 212 8.20 -2.26 4.01
N SER A 213 6.97 -2.08 3.55
CA SER A 213 6.05 -1.05 4.03
C SER A 213 4.81 -1.67 4.62
N PHE A 214 4.46 -1.28 5.84
CA PHE A 214 3.24 -1.74 6.50
C PHE A 214 2.05 -0.81 6.25
N ALA A 215 0.88 -1.39 6.05
CA ALA A 215 -0.40 -0.71 6.08
C ALA A 215 -1.40 -1.55 6.89
N ARG A 216 -2.39 -0.87 7.49
CA ARG A 216 -3.58 -1.59 7.94
C ARG A 216 -4.26 -2.27 6.76
N ASP A 217 -4.87 -3.43 7.01
CA ASP A 217 -5.69 -4.13 6.03
C ASP A 217 -6.81 -3.27 5.42
N THR A 218 -7.53 -2.49 6.22
CA THR A 218 -8.60 -1.59 5.71
C THR A 218 -8.04 -0.42 4.89
N ALA A 219 -6.88 0.11 5.28
CA ALA A 219 -6.19 1.15 4.53
C ALA A 219 -5.65 0.61 3.21
N ALA A 220 -5.06 -0.59 3.21
CA ALA A 220 -4.59 -1.28 2.02
C ALA A 220 -5.75 -1.60 1.06
N ALA A 221 -6.90 -2.05 1.57
CA ALA A 221 -8.11 -2.26 0.78
C ALA A 221 -8.63 -0.94 0.16
N CYS A 222 -8.61 0.15 0.93
CA CYS A 222 -8.98 1.48 0.43
C CYS A 222 -8.03 1.97 -0.68
N VAL A 223 -6.72 1.72 -0.55
CA VAL A 223 -5.73 2.01 -1.60
C VAL A 223 -5.97 1.12 -2.82
N ALA A 224 -6.32 -0.16 -2.63
CA ALA A 224 -6.65 -1.05 -3.74
C ALA A 224 -7.85 -0.52 -4.54
N GLU A 225 -8.90 -0.02 -3.87
CA GLU A 225 -10.02 0.66 -4.55
C GLU A 225 -9.59 1.94 -5.29
N LEU A 226 -8.66 2.71 -4.70
CA LEU A 226 -8.12 3.92 -5.32
C LEU A 226 -7.34 3.62 -6.62
N VAL A 227 -6.52 2.57 -6.62
CA VAL A 227 -5.58 2.30 -7.73
C VAL A 227 -6.09 1.28 -8.74
N ALA A 228 -6.99 0.39 -8.33
CA ALA A 228 -7.48 -0.73 -9.14
C ALA A 228 -9.00 -0.88 -9.17
N GLY A 229 -9.73 -0.21 -8.26
CA GLY A 229 -11.19 -0.27 -8.19
C GLY A 229 -11.87 1.01 -8.67
N ARG A 230 -13.02 1.33 -8.05
CA ARG A 230 -13.87 2.47 -8.45
C ARG A 230 -13.29 3.84 -8.09
N GLY A 231 -12.25 3.87 -7.26
CA GLY A 231 -11.55 5.11 -6.89
C GLY A 231 -10.80 5.77 -8.05
N ARG A 232 -10.66 5.10 -9.21
CA ARG A 232 -10.19 5.73 -10.44
C ARG A 232 -11.15 6.80 -10.96
N ASP A 233 -12.45 6.63 -10.73
CA ASP A 233 -13.50 7.55 -11.17
C ASP A 233 -13.94 8.51 -10.05
N LEU A 234 -13.58 8.20 -8.80
CA LEU A 234 -13.99 8.94 -7.60
C LEU A 234 -12.79 9.59 -6.92
N LYS A 235 -12.70 10.92 -6.99
CA LYS A 235 -11.60 11.68 -6.36
C LYS A 235 -11.66 11.69 -4.84
N SER A 236 -12.85 11.57 -4.25
CA SER A 236 -13.03 11.59 -2.80
C SER A 236 -14.12 10.59 -2.41
N PHE A 237 -13.83 9.73 -1.45
CA PHE A 237 -14.76 8.71 -0.98
C PHE A 237 -14.39 8.21 0.42
N LEU A 238 -15.39 7.67 1.12
CA LEU A 238 -15.21 6.90 2.35
C LEU A 238 -15.34 5.42 2.00
N TYR A 239 -14.27 4.66 2.18
CA TYR A 239 -14.31 3.21 2.06
C TYR A 239 -14.79 2.62 3.39
N LEU A 240 -15.83 1.80 3.34
CA LEU A 240 -16.37 1.07 4.49
C LEU A 240 -16.22 -0.43 4.24
N PHE A 241 -15.48 -1.09 5.12
CA PHE A 241 -15.40 -2.54 5.19
C PHE A 241 -16.33 -3.02 6.29
N VAL A 242 -17.28 -3.88 5.95
CA VAL A 242 -18.26 -4.45 6.87
C VAL A 242 -18.16 -5.97 6.81
N ASP A 243 -17.63 -6.55 7.87
CA ASP A 243 -17.59 -7.99 8.13
C ASP A 243 -17.78 -8.15 9.64
N THR A 244 -17.12 -9.13 10.27
CA THR A 244 -17.07 -9.32 11.73
C THR A 244 -16.57 -8.07 12.46
N PHE A 245 -15.79 -7.22 11.77
CA PHE A 245 -15.42 -5.90 12.23
C PHE A 245 -15.78 -4.89 11.15
N VAL A 246 -16.15 -3.69 11.58
CA VAL A 246 -16.32 -2.54 10.72
C VAL A 246 -15.01 -1.76 10.72
N GLY A 247 -14.58 -1.35 9.54
CA GLY A 247 -13.42 -0.50 9.38
C GLY A 247 -13.53 0.33 8.12
N GLY A 248 -12.49 1.11 7.84
CA GLY A 248 -12.55 1.96 6.66
C GLY A 248 -11.27 2.73 6.40
N GLY A 249 -11.37 3.58 5.39
CA GLY A 249 -10.35 4.51 4.96
C GLY A 249 -10.99 5.72 4.29
N LEU A 250 -10.40 6.90 4.49
CA LEU A 250 -10.88 8.15 3.92
C LEU A 250 -9.97 8.58 2.79
N VAL A 251 -10.53 8.82 1.61
CA VAL A 251 -9.82 9.39 0.47
C VAL A 251 -10.41 10.77 0.18
N ILE A 252 -9.53 11.78 0.08
CA ILE A 252 -9.89 13.13 -0.35
C ILE A 252 -8.86 13.56 -1.40
N ASN A 253 -9.34 13.99 -2.56
CA ASN A 253 -8.52 14.43 -3.69
C ASN A 253 -7.49 13.37 -4.14
N SER A 254 -7.91 12.11 -4.20
CA SER A 254 -7.10 10.95 -4.58
C SER A 254 -5.91 10.68 -3.65
N HIS A 255 -5.96 11.20 -2.43
CA HIS A 255 -5.00 10.92 -1.37
C HIS A 255 -5.68 10.17 -0.24
N LEU A 256 -5.06 9.09 0.24
CA LEU A 256 -5.49 8.43 1.46
C LEU A 256 -5.16 9.33 2.66
N HIS A 257 -6.17 9.64 3.45
CA HIS A 257 -6.04 10.38 4.70
C HIS A 257 -5.97 9.39 5.85
N ASN A 258 -4.80 9.30 6.48
CA ASN A 258 -4.55 8.42 7.61
C ASN A 258 -4.93 9.04 8.97
N GLY A 259 -5.04 10.37 9.04
CA GLY A 259 -5.19 11.10 10.30
C GLY A 259 -3.93 11.05 11.18
N VAL A 260 -3.94 11.78 12.31
CA VAL A 260 -2.77 11.95 13.18
C VAL A 260 -2.26 10.62 13.76
N HIS A 261 -3.18 9.71 14.08
CA HIS A 261 -2.88 8.42 14.70
C HIS A 261 -3.02 7.23 13.74
N GLY A 262 -3.14 7.48 12.44
CA GLY A 262 -3.32 6.40 11.45
C GLY A 262 -4.69 5.74 11.45
N ASN A 263 -5.66 6.28 12.20
CA ASN A 263 -7.00 5.72 12.43
C ASN A 263 -8.14 6.45 11.70
N ALA A 264 -7.86 7.35 10.77
CA ALA A 264 -8.92 7.97 9.98
C ALA A 264 -9.75 6.92 9.22
N GLY A 265 -11.06 7.15 9.15
CA GLY A 265 -12.03 6.20 8.60
C GLY A 265 -12.39 5.03 9.52
N ALA A 266 -11.92 4.99 10.77
CA ALA A 266 -12.36 4.01 11.78
C ALA A 266 -13.78 4.33 12.29
N VAL A 267 -14.79 4.07 11.47
CA VAL A 267 -16.18 4.43 11.79
C VAL A 267 -16.85 3.49 12.81
N ALA A 268 -16.24 2.34 13.12
CA ALA A 268 -16.80 1.37 14.06
C ALA A 268 -17.01 1.96 15.46
N SER A 269 -16.12 2.85 15.91
CA SER A 269 -16.21 3.48 17.22
C SER A 269 -17.15 4.69 17.25
N LEU A 270 -17.93 4.94 16.20
CA LEU A 270 -18.91 6.02 16.20
C LEU A 270 -20.03 5.69 17.21
N PRO A 271 -20.38 6.63 18.10
CA PRO A 271 -21.46 6.42 19.04
C PRO A 271 -22.80 6.43 18.30
N LEU A 272 -23.67 5.46 18.60
CA LEU A 272 -25.01 5.39 18.03
C LEU A 272 -25.99 6.37 18.65
N GLN A 273 -25.65 6.89 19.84
CA GLN A 273 -26.47 7.84 20.58
C GLN A 273 -25.62 8.82 21.39
N VAL A 274 -26.22 9.96 21.72
CA VAL A 274 -25.65 10.91 22.68
C VAL A 274 -25.66 10.25 24.07
N SER A 275 -24.58 10.39 24.84
CA SER A 275 -24.52 9.81 26.19
C SER A 275 -25.62 10.43 27.07
N SER A 276 -26.47 9.58 27.65
CA SER A 276 -27.57 9.97 28.53
C SER A 276 -27.26 9.71 30.02
N GLY A 277 -26.00 9.47 30.39
CA GLY A 277 -25.59 9.16 31.76
C GLY A 277 -24.08 8.98 31.94
N LYS A 278 -23.64 8.22 32.97
CA LYS A 278 -22.21 7.93 33.25
C LYS A 278 -21.60 6.83 32.36
N GLY A 279 -22.40 6.19 31.52
CA GLY A 279 -21.96 5.11 30.63
C GLY A 279 -21.47 5.61 29.27
N LEU A 280 -20.55 4.85 28.65
CA LEU A 280 -20.20 5.05 27.25
C LEU A 280 -21.40 4.64 26.38
N PRO A 281 -21.78 5.43 25.36
CA PRO A 281 -22.83 5.04 24.42
C PRO A 281 -22.41 3.80 23.64
N GLU A 282 -23.41 3.00 23.26
CA GLU A 282 -23.22 1.89 22.33
C GLU A 282 -22.57 2.41 21.04
N GLN A 283 -21.58 1.67 20.56
CA GLN A 283 -20.86 1.98 19.33
C GLN A 283 -21.47 1.18 18.17
N LEU A 284 -21.12 1.52 16.94
CA LEU A 284 -21.59 0.81 15.75
C LEU A 284 -21.24 -0.70 15.80
N LEU A 285 -20.25 -1.10 16.60
CA LEU A 285 -19.91 -2.47 17.00
C LEU A 285 -19.36 -2.54 18.43
#